data_AF-A0A293MN15-F1
#
_entry.id   AF-A0A293MN15-F1
#
_cell.length_a   1.000
_cell.length_b   1.000
_cell.length_c   1.000
_cell.angle_alpha   90.00
_cell.angle_beta   90.00
_cell.angle_gamma   90.00
#
_symmetry.space_group_name_H-M   'P 1'
#
loop_
_entity.id
_entity.type
_entity.pdbx_description
1 polymer ?
#
loop_
_entity_poly.entity_id
_entity_poly.type
_entity_poly.pdbx_seq_one_letter_code
_entity_poly.pdbx_strand_id
1 'polypeptide(L)'
;MPMLTNAYEVAVPIDATVEELDLKEENIQTLMCFLEFHPKKVLEVLNKVYSTCTIKCYGGPKQLRSIASKSAAVAAAMALSRERGLEQDDTSSVKFQVVDVAAYMGWDSGLVKRELKRLEWDNSTLQSSGHSRKTGVLAEFSELAFHLKVSTNVTEGDQDDLLNYLHSR
;
A
#
# COMPACT_ATOMS: atom_id res chain seq x y z
N MET A 1 20.58 -2.84 14.10
CA MET A 1 20.82 -3.10 12.67
C MET A 1 20.92 -1.78 11.94
N PRO A 2 21.88 -1.57 11.03
CA PRO A 2 21.88 -0.39 10.15
C PRO A 2 20.61 -0.41 9.30
N MET A 3 19.85 0.69 9.32
CA MET A 3 18.62 0.86 8.55
C MET A 3 18.95 1.03 7.06
N LEU A 4 18.09 0.49 6.18
CA LEU A 4 18.13 0.76 4.74
C LEU A 4 18.03 2.28 4.47
N THR A 5 19.07 2.87 3.89
CA THR A 5 19.08 4.26 3.43
C THR A 5 18.60 4.33 1.98
N ASN A 6 17.58 5.16 1.69
CA ASN A 6 16.96 5.29 0.37
C ASN A 6 16.23 4.00 -0.08
N ALA A 7 15.06 3.75 0.51
CA ALA A 7 14.25 2.58 0.24
C ALA A 7 12.77 2.96 0.23
N TYR A 8 11.97 2.23 -0.53
CA TYR A 8 10.53 2.43 -0.66
C TYR A 8 9.78 1.19 -0.21
N GLU A 9 8.53 1.38 0.24
CA GLU A 9 7.67 0.27 0.62
C GLU A 9 7.05 -0.36 -0.63
N VAL A 10 6.97 -1.68 -0.61
CA VAL A 10 6.33 -2.51 -1.65
C VAL A 10 5.40 -3.48 -0.97
N ALA A 11 4.23 -3.69 -1.56
CA ALA A 11 3.32 -4.75 -1.19
C ALA A 11 3.18 -5.75 -2.33
N VAL A 12 3.43 -7.03 -2.03
CA VAL A 12 3.29 -8.12 -2.99
C VAL A 12 2.11 -9.01 -2.56
N PRO A 13 1.00 -9.06 -3.32
CA PRO A 13 -0.20 -9.81 -2.93
C PRO A 13 0.10 -11.30 -2.73
N ILE A 14 -0.22 -11.85 -1.55
CA ILE A 14 0.19 -13.21 -1.19
C ILE A 14 -0.45 -14.24 -2.12
N ASP A 15 -1.78 -14.20 -2.25
CA ASP A 15 -2.53 -15.20 -3.03
C ASP A 15 -2.07 -15.23 -4.50
N ALA A 16 -1.91 -14.06 -5.12
CA ALA A 16 -1.45 -13.95 -6.50
C ALA A 16 -0.01 -14.46 -6.67
N THR A 17 0.87 -14.18 -5.71
CA THR A 17 2.28 -14.61 -5.76
C THR A 17 2.40 -16.12 -5.56
N VAL A 18 1.59 -16.70 -4.68
CA VAL A 18 1.53 -18.16 -4.45
C VAL A 18 1.08 -18.87 -5.72
N GLU A 19 0.06 -18.33 -6.40
CA GLU A 19 -0.44 -18.88 -7.67
C GLU A 19 0.58 -18.72 -8.82
N GLU A 20 1.20 -17.54 -8.95
CA GLU A 20 2.14 -17.25 -10.04
C GLU A 20 3.45 -18.02 -9.92
N LEU A 21 3.99 -18.17 -8.70
CA LEU A 21 5.26 -18.87 -8.47
C LEU A 21 5.10 -20.38 -8.26
N ASP A 22 3.87 -20.88 -8.10
CA ASP A 22 3.57 -22.26 -7.68
C ASP A 22 4.36 -22.67 -6.42
N LEU A 23 4.43 -21.75 -5.45
CA LEU A 23 5.13 -21.93 -4.18
C LEU A 23 4.20 -21.61 -3.02
N LYS A 24 4.30 -22.39 -1.94
CA LYS A 24 3.61 -22.08 -0.68
C LYS A 24 4.06 -20.72 -0.14
N GLU A 25 3.12 -20.02 0.51
CA GLU A 25 3.37 -18.75 1.19
C GLU A 25 4.61 -18.79 2.11
N GLU A 26 4.75 -19.87 2.87
CA GLU A 26 5.88 -20.12 3.79
C GLU A 26 7.23 -20.17 3.05
N ASN A 27 7.26 -20.78 1.86
CA ASN A 27 8.48 -20.90 1.05
C ASN A 27 8.87 -19.53 0.49
N ILE A 28 7.89 -18.78 -0.02
CA ILE A 28 8.11 -17.42 -0.53
C ILE A 28 8.62 -16.52 0.59
N GLN A 29 7.99 -16.58 1.77
CA GLN A 29 8.44 -15.82 2.95
C GLN A 29 9.86 -16.21 3.37
N THR A 30 10.21 -17.50 3.29
CA THR A 30 11.56 -17.98 3.59
C THR A 30 12.59 -17.41 2.62
N LEU A 31 12.29 -17.36 1.32
CA LEU A 31 13.16 -16.74 0.31
C LEU A 31 13.35 -15.24 0.59
N MET A 32 12.29 -14.52 0.95
CA MET A 32 12.39 -13.11 1.35
C MET A 32 13.27 -12.92 2.59
N CYS A 33 13.16 -13.78 3.59
CA CYS A 33 14.03 -13.75 4.77
C CYS A 33 15.50 -14.05 4.40
N PHE A 34 15.78 -14.95 3.46
CA PHE A 34 17.15 -15.16 2.97
C PHE A 34 17.71 -13.90 2.30
N LEU A 35 16.91 -13.21 1.48
CA LEU A 35 17.32 -11.95 0.86
C LEU A 35 17.58 -10.84 1.89
N GLU A 36 16.79 -10.76 2.96
CA GLU A 36 17.00 -9.82 4.07
C GLU A 36 18.33 -10.06 4.79
N PHE A 37 18.73 -11.32 4.93
CA PHE A 37 20.03 -11.70 5.49
C PHE A 37 21.23 -11.52 4.53
N HIS A 38 20.99 -11.19 3.27
CA HIS A 38 22.05 -11.02 2.30
C HIS A 38 22.99 -9.84 2.68
N PRO A 39 24.33 -9.96 2.54
CA PRO A 39 25.26 -8.91 2.95
C PRO A 39 25.01 -7.53 2.33
N LYS A 40 24.43 -7.50 1.11
CA LYS A 40 24.07 -6.25 0.42
C LYS A 40 22.87 -5.52 1.01
N LYS A 41 22.08 -6.16 1.88
CA LYS A 41 20.90 -5.58 2.55
C LYS A 41 19.98 -4.89 1.56
N VAL A 42 19.42 -5.66 0.64
CA VAL A 42 18.61 -5.14 -0.47
C VAL A 42 17.15 -4.95 -0.10
N LEU A 43 16.68 -5.69 0.91
CA LEU A 43 15.32 -5.61 1.39
C LEU A 43 15.23 -5.87 2.90
N GLU A 44 14.15 -5.39 3.51
CA GLU A 44 13.72 -5.65 4.87
C GLU A 44 12.29 -6.18 4.82
N VAL A 45 12.01 -7.26 5.55
CA VAL A 45 10.70 -7.91 5.59
C VAL A 45 9.91 -7.34 6.77
N LEU A 46 8.81 -6.65 6.45
CA LEU A 46 7.92 -6.05 7.43
C LEU A 46 6.73 -6.98 7.74
N ASN A 47 5.91 -6.58 8.71
CA ASN A 47 4.67 -7.31 9.00
C ASN A 47 3.72 -7.25 7.80
N LYS A 48 3.09 -8.40 7.49
CA LYS A 48 2.09 -8.51 6.42
C LYS A 48 1.05 -7.40 6.52
N VAL A 49 0.63 -6.92 5.36
CA VAL A 49 -0.16 -5.70 5.24
C VAL A 49 -1.32 -5.93 4.31
N TYR A 50 -2.51 -5.39 4.63
CA TYR A 50 -3.56 -5.27 3.61
C TYR A 50 -3.15 -4.22 2.60
N SER A 51 -2.87 -4.61 1.36
CA SER A 51 -2.30 -3.73 0.34
C SER A 51 -3.35 -2.89 -0.36
N THR A 52 -4.59 -3.38 -0.42
CA THR A 52 -5.66 -2.77 -1.21
C THR A 52 -6.63 -2.01 -0.32
N CYS A 53 -6.97 -0.78 -0.71
CA CYS A 53 -8.07 -0.02 -0.11
C CYS A 53 -9.18 0.23 -1.12
N THR A 54 -10.42 0.02 -0.68
CA THR A 54 -11.63 0.46 -1.37
C THR A 54 -12.30 1.55 -0.56
N ILE A 55 -12.38 2.75 -1.13
CA ILE A 55 -13.16 3.86 -0.58
C ILE A 55 -14.54 3.82 -1.21
N LYS A 56 -15.59 3.74 -0.39
CA LYS A 56 -17.00 3.81 -0.81
C LYS A 56 -17.63 5.08 -0.25
N CYS A 57 -18.31 5.84 -1.09
CA CYS A 57 -19.01 7.07 -0.73
C CYS A 57 -20.52 6.89 -0.93
N TYR A 58 -21.28 6.75 0.16
CA TYR A 58 -22.74 6.59 0.09
C TYR A 58 -23.47 7.86 -0.38
N GLY A 59 -22.81 9.02 -0.31
CA GLY A 59 -23.28 10.28 -0.90
C GLY A 59 -22.98 10.42 -2.40
N GLY A 60 -22.51 9.37 -3.06
CA GLY A 60 -22.32 9.31 -4.51
C GLY A 60 -21.03 9.96 -5.04
N PRO A 61 -20.89 10.13 -6.36
CA PRO A 61 -19.65 10.60 -7.01
C PRO A 61 -19.26 12.04 -6.64
N LYS A 62 -20.23 12.89 -6.26
CA LYS A 62 -19.95 14.25 -5.76
C LYS A 62 -19.23 14.22 -4.42
N GLN A 63 -19.60 13.29 -3.53
CA GLN A 63 -18.92 13.10 -2.25
C GLN A 63 -17.48 12.62 -2.46
N LEU A 64 -17.26 11.65 -3.36
CA LEU A 64 -15.93 11.16 -3.68
C LEU A 64 -15.01 12.29 -4.17
N ARG A 65 -15.49 13.13 -5.10
CA ARG A 65 -14.75 14.33 -5.56
C ARG A 65 -14.46 15.33 -4.43
N SER A 66 -15.42 15.54 -3.53
CA SER A 66 -15.23 16.44 -2.38
C SER A 66 -14.19 15.92 -1.37
N ILE A 67 -14.02 14.60 -1.26
CA ILE A 67 -13.03 14.00 -0.38
C ILE A 67 -11.66 14.00 -1.05
N ALA A 68 -11.60 13.72 -2.35
CA ALA A 68 -10.38 13.81 -3.12
C ALA A 68 -9.74 15.21 -3.02
N SER A 69 -10.54 16.29 -2.96
CA SER A 69 -10.00 17.64 -2.76
C SER A 69 -9.50 17.93 -1.34
N LYS A 70 -9.85 17.08 -0.35
CA LYS A 70 -9.49 17.26 1.07
C LYS A 70 -8.41 16.28 1.55
N SER A 71 -8.30 15.12 0.92
CA SER A 71 -7.36 14.06 1.29
C SER A 71 -6.31 13.87 0.21
N ALA A 72 -5.05 14.06 0.59
CA ALA A 72 -3.93 13.89 -0.32
C ALA A 72 -3.82 12.42 -0.76
N ALA A 73 -4.08 11.47 0.14
CA ALA A 73 -4.10 10.04 -0.18
C ALA A 73 -5.12 9.67 -1.26
N VAL A 74 -6.36 10.20 -1.16
CA VAL A 74 -7.41 9.93 -2.15
C VAL A 74 -7.10 10.61 -3.48
N ALA A 75 -6.59 11.85 -3.45
CA ALA A 75 -6.15 12.55 -4.65
C ALA A 75 -5.04 11.77 -5.39
N ALA A 76 -4.01 11.33 -4.67
CA ALA A 76 -2.91 10.54 -5.21
C ALA A 76 -3.39 9.20 -5.78
N ALA A 77 -4.30 8.51 -5.09
CA ALA A 77 -4.93 7.29 -5.59
C ALA A 77 -5.66 7.49 -6.92
N MET A 78 -6.42 8.59 -7.05
CA MET A 78 -7.12 8.92 -8.30
C MET A 78 -6.13 9.29 -9.41
N ALA A 79 -5.06 10.04 -9.10
CA ALA A 79 -4.02 10.39 -10.07
C ALA A 79 -3.29 9.14 -10.60
N LEU A 80 -2.91 8.21 -9.72
CA LEU A 80 -2.31 6.93 -10.12
C LEU A 80 -3.26 6.07 -10.94
N SER A 81 -4.55 6.07 -10.60
CA SER A 81 -5.57 5.35 -11.38
C SER A 81 -5.70 5.93 -12.79
N ARG A 82 -5.57 7.24 -12.94
CA ARG A 82 -5.54 7.94 -14.22
C ARG A 82 -4.32 7.60 -15.06
N GLU A 83 -3.14 7.62 -14.47
CA GLU A 83 -1.89 7.24 -15.14
C GLU A 83 -1.94 5.78 -15.65
N ARG A 84 -2.63 4.90 -14.93
CA ARG A 84 -2.82 3.49 -15.31
C ARG A 84 -3.97 3.26 -16.31
N GLY A 85 -4.69 4.30 -16.72
CA GLY A 85 -5.83 4.18 -17.63
C GLY A 85 -7.05 3.47 -17.01
N LEU A 86 -7.14 3.46 -15.67
CA LEU A 86 -8.21 2.81 -14.90
C LEU A 86 -9.29 3.81 -14.43
N GLU A 87 -9.38 4.98 -15.06
CA GLU A 87 -10.40 5.97 -14.70
C GLU A 87 -11.80 5.41 -14.89
N GLN A 88 -12.59 5.47 -13.82
CA GLN A 88 -14.02 5.28 -13.91
C GLN A 88 -14.66 6.65 -13.72
N ASP A 89 -15.32 7.14 -14.77
CA ASP A 89 -16.13 8.35 -14.66
C ASP A 89 -17.43 8.02 -13.89
N ASP A 90 -17.80 8.94 -12.99
CA ASP A 90 -19.06 8.93 -12.23
C ASP A 90 -19.29 7.74 -11.27
N THR A 91 -18.21 7.12 -10.80
CA THR A 91 -18.27 6.12 -9.72
C THR A 91 -18.33 6.77 -8.32
N SER A 92 -19.04 6.12 -7.40
CA SER A 92 -19.08 6.45 -5.98
C SER A 92 -18.04 5.68 -5.15
N SER A 93 -17.15 4.93 -5.79
CA SER A 93 -16.09 4.17 -5.14
C SER A 93 -14.79 4.16 -5.92
N VAL A 94 -13.67 4.08 -5.22
CA VAL A 94 -12.33 3.93 -5.81
C VAL A 94 -11.57 2.84 -5.10
N LYS A 95 -10.93 1.95 -5.86
CA LYS A 95 -10.08 0.84 -5.38
C LYS A 95 -8.64 1.09 -5.82
N PHE A 96 -7.68 1.01 -4.89
CA PHE A 96 -6.27 1.29 -5.18
C PHE A 96 -5.33 0.56 -4.22
N GLN A 97 -4.07 0.42 -4.63
CA GLN A 97 -2.99 -0.11 -3.78
C GLN A 97 -2.48 1.00 -2.85
N VAL A 98 -2.65 0.80 -1.55
CA VAL A 98 -2.29 1.76 -0.50
C VAL A 98 -0.79 1.96 -0.42
N VAL A 99 -0.02 0.89 -0.59
CA VAL A 99 1.45 0.96 -0.50
C VAL A 99 2.03 1.70 -1.71
N ASP A 100 1.49 1.50 -2.91
CA ASP A 100 1.84 2.30 -4.11
C ASP A 100 1.54 3.78 -3.90
N VAL A 101 0.35 4.11 -3.35
CA VAL A 101 -0.03 5.49 -3.03
C VAL A 101 0.93 6.09 -1.99
N ALA A 102 1.30 5.33 -0.97
CA ALA A 102 2.26 5.75 0.05
C ALA A 102 3.64 6.03 -0.58
N ALA A 103 4.14 5.12 -1.43
CA ALA A 103 5.40 5.30 -2.15
C ALA A 103 5.37 6.53 -3.07
N TYR A 104 4.28 6.73 -3.83
CA TYR A 104 4.10 7.90 -4.71
C TYR A 104 4.10 9.22 -3.93
N MET A 105 3.51 9.22 -2.72
CA MET A 105 3.49 10.39 -1.84
C MET A 105 4.78 10.57 -1.03
N GLY A 106 5.69 9.58 -1.03
CA GLY A 106 6.83 9.55 -0.12
C GLY A 106 6.44 9.41 1.35
N TRP A 107 5.30 8.76 1.64
CA TRP A 107 4.74 8.56 2.97
C TRP A 107 4.88 7.11 3.43
N ASP A 108 4.77 6.90 4.73
CA ASP A 108 4.59 5.59 5.35
C ASP A 108 3.17 5.07 5.08
N SER A 109 3.04 3.79 4.73
CA SER A 109 1.72 3.22 4.39
C SER A 109 0.75 3.21 5.60
N GLY A 110 1.25 3.11 6.83
CA GLY A 110 0.47 3.25 8.05
C GLY A 110 -0.12 4.65 8.21
N LEU A 111 0.63 5.70 7.85
CA LEU A 111 0.11 7.08 7.83
C LEU A 111 -1.03 7.23 6.83
N VAL A 112 -0.87 6.70 5.61
CA VAL A 112 -1.91 6.73 4.57
C VAL A 112 -3.17 6.01 5.05
N LYS A 113 -3.04 4.79 5.60
CA LYS A 113 -4.19 4.03 6.13
C LYS A 113 -4.96 4.79 7.21
N ARG A 114 -4.24 5.45 8.12
CA ARG A 114 -4.83 6.25 9.19
C ARG A 114 -5.55 7.47 8.63
N GLU A 115 -4.98 8.16 7.64
CA GLU A 115 -5.65 9.27 6.96
C GLU A 115 -6.95 8.79 6.31
N LEU A 116 -6.92 7.69 5.57
CA LEU A 116 -8.08 7.11 4.89
C LEU A 116 -9.18 6.71 5.89
N LYS A 117 -8.83 6.08 7.02
CA LYS A 117 -9.79 5.73 8.07
C LYS A 117 -10.40 6.93 8.76
N ARG A 118 -9.67 8.04 8.87
CA ARG A 118 -10.19 9.29 9.43
C ARG A 118 -11.33 9.86 8.58
N LEU A 119 -11.35 9.60 7.28
CA LEU A 119 -12.40 10.09 6.37
C LEU A 119 -13.80 9.56 6.70
N GLU A 120 -13.90 8.45 7.44
CA GLU A 120 -15.19 7.91 7.88
C GLU A 120 -15.89 8.79 8.93
N TRP A 121 -15.17 9.74 9.52
CA TRP A 121 -15.61 10.53 10.66
C TRP A 121 -15.45 12.03 10.41
N ASP A 122 -16.49 12.80 10.72
CA ASP A 122 -16.50 14.25 10.71
C ASP A 122 -16.36 14.78 12.14
N ASN A 123 -15.16 15.28 12.41
CA ASN A 123 -14.76 15.80 13.71
C ASN A 123 -15.09 17.29 13.90
N SER A 124 -15.62 17.98 12.89
CA SER A 124 -15.99 19.40 13.00
C SER A 124 -17.08 19.65 14.06
N THR A 125 -17.91 18.65 14.31
CA THR A 125 -19.04 18.71 15.26
C THR A 125 -18.65 18.36 16.70
N LEU A 126 -17.40 17.93 16.95
CA LEU A 126 -16.93 17.58 18.30
C LEU A 126 -16.96 18.79 19.25
N GLN A 127 -16.63 19.98 18.76
CA GLN A 127 -16.61 21.19 19.59
C GLN A 127 -18.01 21.70 19.96
N SER A 128 -19.02 21.41 19.14
CA SER A 128 -20.39 21.90 19.34
C SER A 128 -21.33 20.87 19.97
N SER A 129 -21.13 19.58 19.67
CA SER A 129 -22.05 18.50 20.08
C SER A 129 -21.40 17.42 20.95
N GLY A 130 -20.08 17.47 21.15
CA GLY A 130 -19.33 16.45 21.91
C GLY A 130 -19.19 15.10 21.20
N HIS A 131 -19.79 14.92 20.01
CA HIS A 131 -19.79 13.66 19.26
C HIS A 131 -19.21 13.86 17.86
N SER A 132 -18.51 12.83 17.36
CA SER A 132 -18.08 12.76 15.96
C SER A 132 -19.18 12.09 15.12
N ARG A 133 -19.44 12.63 13.93
CA ARG A 133 -20.51 12.12 13.05
C ARG A 133 -19.93 11.27 11.92
N LYS A 134 -20.61 10.19 11.53
CA LYS A 134 -20.24 9.44 10.32
C LYS A 134 -20.44 10.29 9.07
N THR A 135 -19.45 10.31 8.19
CA THR A 135 -19.49 11.06 6.91
C THR A 135 -20.28 10.34 5.82
N GLY A 136 -20.55 9.04 5.98
CA GLY A 136 -21.05 8.19 4.89
C GLY A 136 -19.94 7.74 3.94
N VAL A 137 -18.68 7.91 4.34
CA VAL A 137 -17.50 7.33 3.68
C VAL A 137 -17.09 6.08 4.42
N LEU A 138 -16.72 5.05 3.68
CA LEU A 138 -16.22 3.79 4.23
C LEU A 138 -14.89 3.44 3.57
N ALA A 139 -13.86 3.19 4.39
CA ALA A 139 -12.56 2.72 3.92
C ALA A 139 -12.38 1.24 4.27
N GLU A 140 -12.42 0.36 3.27
CA GLU A 140 -12.21 -1.07 3.46
C GLU A 140 -10.78 -1.43 3.04
N PHE A 141 -10.06 -2.17 3.88
CA PHE A 141 -8.77 -2.73 3.53
C PHE A 141 -8.92 -4.23 3.27
N SER A 142 -8.28 -4.70 2.21
CA SER A 142 -8.40 -6.05 1.69
C SER A 142 -7.09 -6.49 1.04
N GLU A 143 -7.02 -7.75 0.63
CA GLU A 143 -5.87 -8.38 -0.04
C GLU A 143 -4.62 -8.36 0.86
N LEU A 144 -4.35 -9.48 1.52
CA LEU A 144 -3.15 -9.62 2.36
C LEU A 144 -1.92 -9.73 1.46
N ALA A 145 -0.88 -8.97 1.79
CA ALA A 145 0.33 -8.87 1.01
C ALA A 145 1.57 -9.01 1.90
N PHE A 146 2.65 -9.53 1.32
CA PHE A 146 3.98 -9.37 1.87
C PHE A 146 4.35 -7.89 1.83
N HIS A 147 4.78 -7.35 2.97
CA HIS A 147 5.18 -5.96 3.10
C HIS A 147 6.69 -5.90 3.15
N LEU A 148 7.29 -5.24 2.16
CA LEU A 148 8.73 -5.16 2.01
C LEU A 148 9.17 -3.70 1.98
N LYS A 149 10.37 -3.44 2.49
CA LYS A 149 11.08 -2.19 2.23
C LYS A 149 12.28 -2.52 1.36
N VAL A 150 12.32 -1.97 0.15
CA VAL A 150 13.29 -2.35 -0.88
C VAL A 150 14.21 -1.17 -1.19
N SER A 151 15.52 -1.45 -1.27
CA SER A 151 16.53 -0.46 -1.66
C SER A 151 16.28 0.07 -3.07
N THR A 152 16.44 1.38 -3.29
CA THR A 152 16.33 1.97 -4.63
C THR A 152 17.56 1.73 -5.51
N ASN A 153 18.65 1.22 -4.94
CA ASN A 153 19.97 1.19 -5.57
C ASN A 153 20.39 -0.21 -6.03
N VAL A 154 19.43 -1.11 -6.29
CA VAL A 154 19.71 -2.48 -6.74
C VAL A 154 19.98 -2.48 -8.25
N THR A 155 21.19 -2.88 -8.63
CA THR A 155 21.62 -3.00 -10.04
C THR A 155 21.29 -4.38 -10.63
N GLU A 156 21.35 -4.55 -11.95
CA GLU A 156 21.19 -5.86 -12.60
C GLU A 156 22.20 -6.90 -12.08
N GLY A 157 23.47 -6.51 -11.91
CA GLY A 157 24.47 -7.39 -11.31
C GLY A 157 24.20 -7.75 -9.85
N ASP A 158 23.48 -6.90 -9.12
CA ASP A 158 22.98 -7.27 -7.78
C ASP A 158 21.86 -8.29 -7.88
N GLN A 159 20.94 -8.16 -8.85
CA GLN A 159 19.86 -9.11 -9.05
C GLN A 159 20.38 -10.52 -9.37
N ASP A 160 21.38 -10.62 -10.25
CA ASP A 160 22.03 -11.90 -10.58
C ASP A 160 22.71 -12.53 -9.35
N ASP A 161 23.41 -11.72 -8.54
CA ASP A 161 24.05 -12.15 -7.31
C ASP A 161 23.02 -12.65 -6.27
N LEU A 162 21.92 -11.93 -6.09
CA LEU A 162 20.82 -12.33 -5.21
C LEU A 162 20.15 -13.62 -5.68
N LEU A 163 19.97 -13.79 -7.00
CA LEU A 163 19.38 -15.01 -7.57
C LEU A 163 20.30 -16.21 -7.33
N ASN A 164 21.60 -16.07 -7.60
CA ASN A 164 22.61 -17.09 -7.31
C ASN A 164 22.64 -17.44 -5.81
N TYR A 165 22.55 -16.44 -4.95
CA TYR A 165 22.47 -16.63 -3.50
C TYR A 165 21.25 -17.47 -3.10
N LEU A 166 20.06 -17.13 -3.61
CA LEU A 166 18.84 -17.89 -3.33
C LEU A 166 18.91 -19.32 -3.83
N HIS A 167 19.45 -19.55 -5.03
CA HIS A 167 19.58 -20.89 -5.60
C HIS A 167 20.60 -21.78 -4.82
N SER A 168 21.47 -21.17 -4.02
CA SER A 168 22.44 -21.91 -3.19
C SER A 168 21.89 -22.37 -1.82
N ARG A 169 20.64 -22.03 -1.49
CA ARG A 169 19.96 -22.37 -0.23
C ARG A 169 18.97 -23.50 -0.41
#